data_AF-A0A9W6KBL1-F1
#
_entry.id   AF-A0A9W6KBL1-F1
#
_cell.length_a   1.000
_cell.length_b   1.000
_cell.length_c   1.000
_cell.angle_alpha   90.00
_cell.angle_beta   90.00
_cell.angle_gamma   90.00
#
_symmetry.space_group_name_H-M   'P 1'
#
loop_
_entity.id
_entity.type
_entity.pdbx_description
1 polymer ?
#
loop_
_entity_poly.entity_id
_entity_poly.type
_entity_poly.pdbx_seq_one_letter_code
_entity_poly.pdbx_strand_id
1 'polypeptide(L)'
;MATLSGHRTAVRLAATAAAIAAAALTVGAGPVSAAPETPSIEFSGGSVLSLLVCKSEPNTGNVSVPSDSRVNFVNRLGQNASLKVDGKSVATVQPNQQVPVLFKKGPVEVAMTFDCGVGVVQQFKPVSVGVTTPPPPAGGATAQAAQPPAKAPGAVKTTGPANGPAGAAAGAANGVITNRSGGSRSAKTPTATPGAVGSAGADSAAETGTEPIDPALIDPSAAAAPAVGVDPSAPVDDRVTVEEPVAASGPASNGPAGLLALVATVCVVGVGIAAIRAIIAQRASRASFA
;
A
#
# COMPACT_ATOMS: atom_id res chain seq x y z
N MET A 1 39.61 -7.40 -58.73
CA MET A 1 38.39 -6.83 -59.39
C MET A 1 37.29 -6.88 -58.35
N ALA A 2 36.96 -5.73 -57.74
CA ALA A 2 35.77 -4.92 -58.05
C ALA A 2 34.49 -5.58 -57.50
N THR A 3 33.63 -4.99 -56.66
CA THR A 3 33.40 -3.57 -56.32
C THR A 3 32.61 -3.48 -55.00
N LEU A 4 33.00 -2.52 -54.17
CA LEU A 4 32.30 -2.03 -52.98
C LEU A 4 31.05 -1.24 -53.43
N SER A 5 29.85 -1.60 -52.97
CA SER A 5 28.63 -0.82 -53.23
C SER A 5 28.10 -0.22 -51.94
N GLY A 6 28.42 1.06 -51.73
CA GLY A 6 27.98 1.83 -50.59
C GLY A 6 26.55 2.34 -50.77
N HIS A 7 25.65 1.94 -49.87
CA HIS A 7 24.34 2.58 -49.73
C HIS A 7 24.45 3.75 -48.76
N ARG A 8 24.58 4.96 -49.33
CA ARG A 8 24.39 6.22 -48.60
C ARG A 8 22.89 6.50 -48.54
N THR A 9 22.25 6.11 -47.44
CA THR A 9 20.86 6.49 -47.18
C THR A 9 20.84 7.92 -46.65
N ALA A 10 20.41 8.84 -47.50
CA ALA A 10 20.23 10.24 -47.17
C ALA A 10 19.08 10.41 -46.15
N VAL A 11 19.41 10.78 -44.93
CA VAL A 11 18.44 11.19 -43.90
C VAL A 11 17.98 12.61 -44.22
N ARG A 12 16.80 12.76 -44.81
CA ARG A 12 16.11 14.04 -44.93
C ARG A 12 15.46 14.38 -43.59
N LEU A 13 16.00 15.40 -42.93
CA LEU A 13 15.39 16.10 -41.80
C LEU A 13 14.10 16.79 -42.27
N ALA A 14 12.95 16.25 -41.86
CA ALA A 14 11.69 16.99 -41.86
C ALA A 14 11.56 17.72 -40.52
N ALA A 15 11.78 19.04 -40.56
CA ALA A 15 11.50 19.94 -39.46
C ALA A 15 9.99 20.24 -39.43
N THR A 16 9.23 19.48 -38.65
CA THR A 16 7.85 19.85 -38.31
C THR A 16 7.86 20.58 -36.98
N ALA A 17 7.85 21.92 -37.08
CA ALA A 17 7.47 22.81 -36.00
C ALA A 17 5.98 22.61 -35.69
N ALA A 18 5.69 21.88 -34.61
CA ALA A 18 4.35 21.85 -34.04
C ALA A 18 4.30 22.84 -32.88
N ALA A 19 3.80 24.04 -33.18
CA ALA A 19 3.27 24.96 -32.18
C ALA A 19 2.08 24.28 -31.49
N ILE A 20 2.27 23.83 -30.25
CA ILE A 20 1.15 23.41 -29.40
C ILE A 20 0.87 24.55 -28.44
N ALA A 21 -0.32 25.09 -28.65
CA ALA A 21 -0.95 26.19 -27.97
C ALA A 21 -0.75 26.15 -26.45
N ALA A 22 -0.39 27.32 -25.92
CA ALA A 22 -0.65 27.73 -24.56
C ALA A 22 -2.18 27.76 -24.36
N ALA A 23 -2.78 26.62 -24.03
CA ALA A 23 -4.11 26.58 -23.44
C ALA A 23 -3.95 27.07 -22.00
N ALA A 24 -4.33 28.33 -21.78
CA ALA A 24 -4.50 28.91 -20.46
C ALA A 24 -5.49 28.04 -19.67
N LEU A 25 -4.95 27.24 -18.74
CA LEU A 25 -5.68 26.59 -17.68
C LEU A 25 -6.23 27.69 -16.77
N THR A 26 -7.41 28.20 -17.09
CA THR A 26 -8.26 28.89 -16.12
C THR A 26 -8.73 27.84 -15.11
N VAL A 27 -7.87 27.58 -14.13
CA VAL A 27 -8.20 26.80 -12.93
C VAL A 27 -9.25 27.60 -12.17
N GLY A 28 -10.52 27.36 -12.50
CA GLY A 28 -11.62 27.76 -11.66
C GLY A 28 -11.47 27.01 -10.33
N ALA A 29 -11.09 27.73 -9.29
CA ALA A 29 -11.13 27.27 -7.90
C ALA A 29 -12.59 27.15 -7.45
N GLY A 30 -13.36 26.27 -8.11
CA GLY A 30 -14.56 25.72 -7.49
C GLY A 30 -14.11 24.85 -6.32
N PRO A 31 -14.84 24.79 -5.20
CA PRO A 31 -14.60 23.78 -4.19
C PRO A 31 -14.82 22.43 -4.85
N VAL A 32 -13.73 21.79 -5.28
CA VAL A 32 -13.73 20.36 -5.59
C VAL A 32 -14.09 19.70 -4.28
N SER A 33 -15.37 19.37 -4.12
CA SER A 33 -15.80 18.38 -3.14
C SER A 33 -15.14 17.09 -3.59
N ALA A 34 -13.93 16.86 -3.06
CA ALA A 34 -13.26 15.59 -3.18
C ALA A 34 -14.30 14.55 -2.74
N ALA A 35 -14.66 13.66 -3.67
CA ALA A 35 -15.50 12.52 -3.33
C ALA A 35 -14.90 11.89 -2.07
N PRO A 36 -15.70 11.56 -1.05
CA PRO A 36 -15.18 11.05 0.21
C PRO A 36 -14.27 9.87 -0.09
N GLU A 37 -12.97 10.06 0.15
CA GLU A 37 -11.98 9.02 -0.10
C GLU A 37 -12.29 7.88 0.86
N THR A 38 -12.81 6.78 0.32
CA THR A 38 -13.07 5.58 1.11
C THR A 38 -11.73 5.06 1.63
N PRO A 39 -11.55 4.92 2.95
CA PRO A 39 -10.30 4.46 3.53
C PRO A 39 -9.91 3.11 2.94
N SER A 40 -8.63 2.97 2.56
CA SER A 40 -8.09 1.77 1.93
C SER A 40 -6.92 1.23 2.74
N ILE A 41 -6.98 -0.06 3.05
CA ILE A 41 -5.96 -0.80 3.79
C ILE A 41 -5.38 -1.83 2.83
N GLU A 42 -4.14 -1.61 2.43
CA GLU A 42 -3.43 -2.54 1.56
C GLU A 42 -2.65 -3.55 2.40
N PHE A 43 -2.83 -4.84 2.10
CA PHE A 43 -1.98 -5.89 2.63
C PHE A 43 -0.90 -6.23 1.63
N SER A 44 0.34 -6.09 2.06
CA SER A 44 1.54 -6.34 1.27
C SER A 44 2.36 -7.46 1.90
N GLY A 45 3.27 -8.02 1.11
CA GLY A 45 4.08 -9.17 1.50
C GLY A 45 4.11 -10.18 0.37
N GLY A 46 4.07 -11.46 0.73
CA GLY A 46 4.18 -12.58 -0.19
C GLY A 46 5.33 -13.51 0.15
N SER A 47 5.46 -14.56 -0.65
CA SER A 47 6.54 -15.52 -0.57
C SER A 47 7.77 -14.94 -1.28
N VAL A 48 8.73 -14.43 -0.53
CA VAL A 48 10.02 -14.04 -1.11
C VAL A 48 10.76 -15.30 -1.53
N LEU A 49 11.12 -15.38 -2.82
CA LEU A 49 11.57 -16.54 -3.62
C LEU A 49 12.73 -17.42 -3.08
N SER A 50 13.11 -17.35 -1.80
CA SER A 50 14.10 -18.23 -1.18
C SER A 50 13.98 -18.33 0.35
N LEU A 51 12.93 -17.78 0.97
CA LEU A 51 12.83 -17.76 2.43
C LEU A 51 11.59 -18.54 2.88
N LEU A 52 11.80 -19.39 3.89
CA LEU A 52 10.80 -20.21 4.56
C LEU A 52 9.80 -19.35 5.37
N VAL A 53 9.50 -18.13 4.95
CA VAL A 53 8.62 -17.21 5.67
C VAL A 53 7.62 -16.58 4.70
N CYS A 54 6.36 -16.80 4.98
CA CYS A 54 5.27 -16.06 4.39
C CYS A 54 4.93 -14.86 5.25
N LYS A 55 4.76 -13.71 4.61
CA LYS A 55 4.39 -12.49 5.33
C LYS A 55 3.16 -11.86 4.70
N SER A 56 2.23 -11.43 5.54
CA SER A 56 1.12 -10.53 5.19
C SER A 56 1.09 -9.41 6.21
N GLU A 57 1.38 -8.19 5.78
CA GLU A 57 1.42 -7.01 6.64
C GLU A 57 0.54 -5.89 6.05
N PRO A 58 -0.43 -5.37 6.81
CA PRO A 58 -1.21 -4.22 6.40
C PRO A 58 -0.34 -2.96 6.43
N ASN A 59 -0.64 -2.01 5.54
CA ASN A 59 0.02 -0.69 5.51
C ASN A 59 -0.17 0.11 6.83
N THR A 60 -1.20 -0.21 7.60
CA THR A 60 -1.56 0.42 8.87
C THR A 60 -1.98 -0.65 9.89
N GLY A 61 -1.55 -0.49 11.14
CA GLY A 61 -1.84 -1.48 12.21
C GLY A 61 -3.18 -1.27 12.91
N ASN A 62 -3.68 -0.03 12.94
CA ASN A 62 -4.98 0.31 13.52
C ASN A 62 -5.63 1.43 12.70
N VAL A 63 -6.94 1.36 12.53
CA VAL A 63 -7.74 2.38 11.83
C VAL A 63 -9.00 2.66 12.62
N SER A 64 -9.41 3.92 12.73
CA SER A 64 -10.67 4.32 13.36
C SER A 64 -11.61 4.84 12.29
N VAL A 65 -12.80 4.24 12.17
CA VAL A 65 -13.82 4.63 11.19
C VAL A 65 -15.14 4.95 11.90
N PRO A 66 -15.96 5.85 11.37
CA PRO A 66 -17.34 6.01 11.85
C PRO A 66 -18.14 4.71 11.72
N SER A 67 -19.21 4.56 12.51
CA SER A 67 -20.19 3.50 12.24
C SER A 67 -20.76 3.64 10.83
N ASP A 68 -21.11 2.50 10.22
CA ASP A 68 -21.65 2.40 8.86
C ASP A 68 -20.68 2.91 7.77
N SER A 69 -19.38 2.91 8.07
CA SER A 69 -18.34 3.27 7.10
C SER A 69 -17.79 2.05 6.38
N ARG A 70 -17.44 2.26 5.11
CA ARG A 70 -16.79 1.26 4.26
C ARG A 70 -15.28 1.42 4.32
N VAL A 71 -14.58 0.30 4.44
CA VAL A 71 -13.13 0.24 4.29
C VAL A 71 -12.81 -0.75 3.19
N ASN A 72 -11.95 -0.36 2.26
CA ASN A 72 -11.49 -1.24 1.20
C ASN A 72 -10.25 -2.00 1.67
N PHE A 73 -10.28 -3.32 1.61
CA PHE A 73 -9.12 -4.15 1.89
C PHE A 73 -8.52 -4.66 0.59
N VAL A 74 -7.30 -4.23 0.26
CA VAL A 74 -6.65 -4.51 -1.01
C VAL A 74 -5.63 -5.63 -0.86
N ASN A 75 -5.71 -6.63 -1.72
CA ASN A 75 -4.74 -7.72 -1.78
C ASN A 75 -3.57 -7.37 -2.71
N ARG A 76 -2.42 -7.00 -2.12
CA ARG A 76 -1.15 -6.77 -2.82
C ARG A 76 -0.12 -7.86 -2.55
N LEU A 77 -0.55 -9.06 -2.15
CA LEU A 77 0.33 -10.20 -1.85
C LEU A 77 0.85 -10.91 -3.11
N GLY A 78 0.32 -10.57 -4.28
CA GLY A 78 0.68 -11.21 -5.56
C GLY A 78 0.07 -12.60 -5.78
N GLN A 79 -0.78 -13.07 -4.86
CA GLN A 79 -1.44 -14.37 -4.90
C GLN A 79 -2.83 -14.31 -4.25
N ASN A 80 -3.61 -15.37 -4.40
CA ASN A 80 -4.91 -15.51 -3.74
C ASN A 80 -4.74 -15.49 -2.21
N ALA A 81 -5.61 -14.75 -1.53
CA ALA A 81 -5.61 -14.67 -0.08
C ALA A 81 -7.02 -14.68 0.48
N SER A 82 -7.21 -15.29 1.65
CA SER A 82 -8.45 -15.27 2.40
C SER A 82 -8.47 -14.08 3.34
N LEU A 83 -9.47 -13.23 3.20
CA LEU A 83 -9.79 -12.19 4.17
C LEU A 83 -10.45 -12.84 5.38
N LYS A 84 -9.89 -12.60 6.56
CA LYS A 84 -10.39 -13.08 7.84
C LYS A 84 -10.84 -11.91 8.70
N VAL A 85 -12.00 -12.06 9.33
CA VAL A 85 -12.57 -11.10 10.29
C VAL A 85 -12.77 -11.85 11.61
N ASP A 86 -12.14 -11.37 12.67
CA ASP A 86 -12.10 -12.02 13.98
C ASP A 86 -11.68 -13.51 13.87
N GLY A 87 -10.69 -13.78 13.02
CA GLY A 87 -10.16 -15.12 12.73
C GLY A 87 -11.00 -15.99 11.78
N LYS A 88 -12.24 -15.60 11.46
CA LYS A 88 -13.14 -16.35 10.56
C LYS A 88 -12.92 -15.93 9.11
N SER A 89 -12.79 -16.89 8.19
CA SER A 89 -12.66 -16.58 6.75
C SER A 89 -13.99 -16.07 6.19
N VAL A 90 -13.97 -14.89 5.57
CA VAL A 90 -15.19 -14.23 5.08
C VAL A 90 -15.23 -14.09 3.56
N ALA A 91 -14.07 -13.97 2.92
CA ALA A 91 -13.97 -13.83 1.47
C ALA A 91 -12.60 -14.32 0.99
N THR A 92 -12.55 -14.76 -0.27
CA THR A 92 -11.28 -15.00 -0.98
C THR A 92 -11.05 -13.84 -1.94
N VAL A 93 -9.89 -13.20 -1.83
CA VAL A 93 -9.51 -12.01 -2.59
C VAL A 93 -8.41 -12.39 -3.57
N GLN A 94 -8.66 -12.18 -4.86
CA GLN A 94 -7.66 -12.45 -5.90
C GLN A 94 -6.52 -11.40 -5.84
N PRO A 95 -5.35 -11.67 -6.44
CA PRO A 95 -4.28 -10.68 -6.54
C PRO A 95 -4.77 -9.38 -7.16
N ASN A 96 -4.39 -8.24 -6.57
CA ASN A 96 -4.76 -6.90 -7.03
C ASN A 96 -6.29 -6.64 -7.06
N GLN A 97 -7.07 -7.41 -6.32
CA GLN A 97 -8.46 -7.07 -6.02
C GLN A 97 -8.57 -6.42 -4.65
N GLN A 98 -9.72 -5.76 -4.45
CA GLN A 98 -10.10 -5.18 -3.17
C GLN A 98 -11.48 -5.68 -2.75
N VAL A 99 -11.68 -5.83 -1.46
CA VAL A 99 -12.99 -6.18 -0.88
C VAL A 99 -13.48 -5.00 -0.05
N PRO A 100 -14.62 -4.39 -0.41
CA PRO A 100 -15.26 -3.40 0.45
C PRO A 100 -15.90 -4.11 1.64
N VAL A 101 -15.64 -3.59 2.84
CA VAL A 101 -16.22 -4.11 4.07
C VAL A 101 -16.86 -2.97 4.85
N LEU A 102 -18.15 -3.12 5.14
CA LEU A 102 -18.94 -2.17 5.91
C LEU A 102 -18.88 -2.52 7.40
N PHE A 103 -18.40 -1.58 8.22
CA PHE A 103 -18.27 -1.75 9.67
C PHE A 103 -19.41 -1.06 10.40
N LYS A 104 -20.20 -1.83 11.16
CA LYS A 104 -21.31 -1.31 11.97
C LYS A 104 -20.91 -1.14 13.44
N LYS A 105 -20.09 -2.06 13.99
CA LYS A 105 -19.73 -2.10 15.43
C LYS A 105 -18.29 -2.59 15.64
N GLY A 106 -17.54 -1.98 16.56
CA GLY A 106 -16.11 -2.27 16.81
C GLY A 106 -15.81 -2.63 18.27
N PRO A 107 -14.57 -3.08 18.58
CA PRO A 107 -13.41 -3.26 17.69
C PRO A 107 -13.44 -4.58 16.92
N VAL A 108 -12.94 -4.58 15.68
CA VAL A 108 -12.88 -5.77 14.81
C VAL A 108 -11.45 -6.01 14.36
N GLU A 109 -10.96 -7.25 14.42
CA GLU A 109 -9.66 -7.61 13.87
C GLU A 109 -9.81 -8.16 12.46
N VAL A 110 -9.06 -7.59 11.52
CA VAL A 110 -9.05 -8.06 10.13
C VAL A 110 -7.65 -8.52 9.77
N ALA A 111 -7.53 -9.70 9.18
CA ALA A 111 -6.26 -10.23 8.70
C ALA A 111 -6.44 -10.81 7.31
N MET A 112 -5.43 -10.71 6.46
CA MET A 112 -5.43 -11.40 5.18
C MET A 112 -4.37 -12.50 5.20
N THR A 113 -4.79 -13.74 4.99
CA THR A 113 -3.94 -14.93 5.13
C THR A 113 -3.91 -15.72 3.82
N PHE A 114 -2.84 -16.45 3.57
CA PHE A 114 -2.70 -17.27 2.38
C PHE A 114 -1.93 -18.56 2.70
N ASP A 115 -2.11 -19.60 1.87
CA ASP A 115 -1.42 -20.87 2.06
C ASP A 115 0.04 -20.78 1.62
N CYS A 116 0.91 -21.26 2.49
CA CYS A 116 2.37 -21.11 2.38
C CYS A 116 3.11 -22.41 2.10
N GLY A 117 2.37 -23.52 1.97
CA GLY A 117 2.94 -24.86 1.96
C GLY A 117 3.39 -25.33 3.35
N VAL A 118 3.75 -26.60 3.44
CA VAL A 118 4.24 -27.24 4.66
C VAL A 118 5.68 -26.80 4.96
N GLY A 119 5.99 -26.55 6.23
CA GLY A 119 7.35 -26.18 6.67
C GLY A 119 7.72 -24.70 6.49
N VAL A 120 6.78 -23.86 6.03
CA VAL A 120 6.97 -22.40 5.91
C VAL A 120 6.36 -21.69 7.12
N VAL A 121 7.12 -20.81 7.75
CA VAL A 121 6.69 -19.99 8.88
C VAL A 121 5.71 -18.92 8.37
N GLN A 122 4.50 -18.88 8.94
CA GLN A 122 3.47 -17.92 8.56
C GLN A 122 3.50 -16.73 9.53
N GLN A 123 3.70 -15.52 9.00
CA GLN A 123 3.67 -14.27 9.74
C GLN A 123 2.57 -13.36 9.16
N PHE A 124 1.37 -13.48 9.69
CA PHE A 124 0.23 -12.68 9.29
C PHE A 124 -0.11 -11.69 10.39
N LYS A 125 -0.05 -10.40 10.08
CA LYS A 125 -0.33 -9.33 11.03
C LYS A 125 -1.77 -8.84 10.84
N PRO A 126 -2.62 -8.86 11.88
CA PRO A 126 -3.95 -8.28 11.81
C PRO A 126 -3.89 -6.75 11.85
N VAL A 127 -4.94 -6.11 11.34
CA VAL A 127 -5.26 -4.70 11.55
C VAL A 127 -6.47 -4.60 12.46
N SER A 128 -6.42 -3.73 13.47
CA SER A 128 -7.58 -3.47 14.33
C SER A 128 -8.38 -2.29 13.80
N VAL A 129 -9.66 -2.53 13.50
CA VAL A 129 -10.59 -1.49 13.07
C VAL A 129 -11.48 -1.08 14.24
N GLY A 130 -11.21 0.10 14.77
CA GLY A 130 -12.06 0.76 15.75
C GLY A 130 -13.25 1.42 15.07
N VAL A 131 -14.45 1.20 15.60
CA VAL A 131 -15.66 1.86 15.10
C VAL A 131 -16.09 2.93 16.09
N THR A 132 -16.09 4.18 15.65
CA THR A 132 -16.51 5.33 16.44
C THR A 132 -17.97 5.62 16.15
N THR A 133 -18.85 5.42 17.13
CA THR A 133 -20.23 5.88 17.03
C THR A 133 -20.24 7.42 17.09
N PRO A 134 -20.92 8.11 16.16
CA PRO A 134 -21.13 9.54 16.25
C PRO A 134 -21.69 9.89 17.65
N PRO A 135 -21.20 10.95 18.29
CA PRO A 135 -21.84 11.44 19.51
C PRO A 135 -23.33 11.64 19.21
N PRO A 136 -24.25 11.23 20.11
CA PRO A 136 -25.65 11.56 19.96
C PRO A 136 -25.73 13.06 19.67
N PRO A 137 -26.48 13.51 18.64
CA PRO A 137 -26.64 14.93 18.40
C PRO A 137 -27.05 15.53 19.73
N ALA A 138 -26.24 16.45 20.26
CA ALA A 138 -26.43 17.02 21.58
C ALA A 138 -27.86 17.53 21.59
N GLY A 139 -28.76 16.71 22.18
CA GLY A 139 -30.19 16.89 22.04
C GLY A 139 -30.40 18.32 22.45
N GLY A 140 -30.91 19.14 21.53
CA GLY A 140 -31.02 20.57 21.71
C GLY A 140 -31.69 20.78 23.05
N ALA A 141 -30.88 21.01 24.08
CA ALA A 141 -31.32 21.62 25.29
C ALA A 141 -31.68 22.99 24.74
N THR A 142 -32.95 23.15 24.41
CA THR A 142 -33.61 24.43 24.50
C THR A 142 -33.22 24.91 25.88
N ALA A 143 -32.13 25.67 25.94
CA ALA A 143 -31.86 26.64 26.96
C ALA A 143 -33.03 27.62 26.80
N GLN A 144 -34.18 27.20 27.33
CA GLN A 144 -35.19 28.12 27.76
C GLN A 144 -34.44 29.02 28.71
N ALA A 145 -34.12 30.21 28.21
CA ALA A 145 -33.47 31.26 28.95
C ALA A 145 -34.35 31.53 30.17
N ALA A 146 -34.07 30.83 31.27
CA ALA A 146 -34.52 31.22 32.57
C ALA A 146 -33.86 32.57 32.80
N GLN A 147 -34.67 33.62 32.66
CA GLN A 147 -34.29 34.98 32.98
C GLN A 147 -33.58 34.96 34.34
N PRO A 148 -32.38 35.58 34.45
CA PRO A 148 -31.74 35.72 35.75
C PRO A 148 -32.68 36.52 36.66
N PRO A 149 -33.04 36.02 37.86
CA PRO A 149 -33.75 36.84 38.82
C PRO A 149 -32.87 38.03 39.17
N ALA A 150 -33.45 39.23 39.04
CA ALA A 150 -32.81 40.50 39.37
C ALA A 150 -32.20 40.43 40.79
N LYS A 151 -30.87 40.50 40.86
CA LYS A 151 -30.11 40.50 42.10
C LYS A 151 -30.16 41.90 42.70
N ALA A 152 -30.80 42.03 43.85
CA ALA A 152 -30.83 43.24 44.66
C ALA A 152 -29.41 43.61 45.19
N PRO A 153 -29.10 44.89 45.39
CA PRO A 153 -27.82 45.34 45.91
C PRO A 153 -27.79 45.20 47.44
N GLY A 154 -26.88 44.38 47.96
CA GLY A 154 -26.66 44.21 49.40
C GLY A 154 -25.19 43.96 49.69
N ALA A 155 -24.51 45.00 50.15
CA ALA A 155 -23.12 45.00 50.59
C ALA A 155 -22.91 44.16 51.85
N VAL A 156 -21.81 43.41 51.94
CA VAL A 156 -21.00 43.27 53.17
C VAL A 156 -19.56 42.95 52.80
N LYS A 157 -18.64 43.81 53.28
CA LYS A 157 -17.19 43.62 53.37
C LYS A 157 -16.86 42.50 54.36
N THR A 158 -15.83 41.70 54.09
CA THR A 158 -14.83 41.34 55.12
C THR A 158 -13.52 40.89 54.49
N THR A 159 -12.47 41.51 54.99
CA THR A 159 -11.03 41.41 54.74
C THR A 159 -10.39 40.16 55.37
N GLY A 160 -9.35 39.61 54.74
CA GLY A 160 -8.36 38.77 55.42
C GLY A 160 -7.36 38.07 54.47
N PRO A 161 -6.07 37.89 54.82
CA PRO A 161 -4.98 38.04 53.85
C PRO A 161 -4.07 36.81 53.62
N ALA A 162 -3.30 36.91 52.53
CA ALA A 162 -1.87 36.59 52.41
C ALA A 162 -1.35 35.16 52.11
N ASN A 163 -0.49 35.14 51.08
CA ASN A 163 0.76 34.37 50.90
C ASN A 163 0.75 33.01 50.19
N GLY A 164 1.39 32.98 49.01
CA GLY A 164 2.01 31.78 48.41
C GLY A 164 2.48 32.03 46.98
N PRO A 165 3.73 31.70 46.58
CA PRO A 165 4.54 32.61 45.76
C PRO A 165 4.52 32.36 44.24
N ALA A 166 4.85 33.44 43.55
CA ALA A 166 5.32 33.48 42.17
C ALA A 166 6.66 32.74 42.02
N GLY A 167 6.77 31.96 40.93
CA GLY A 167 8.02 31.43 40.41
C GLY A 167 8.05 31.63 38.90
N ALA A 168 8.74 32.69 38.47
CA ALA A 168 9.14 32.91 37.09
C ALA A 168 10.43 32.13 36.80
N ALA A 169 10.57 31.54 35.61
CA ALA A 169 11.84 31.46 34.90
C ALA A 169 11.64 31.04 33.44
N ALA A 170 12.14 31.89 32.55
CA ALA A 170 12.42 31.60 31.16
C ALA A 170 13.55 30.58 31.02
N GLY A 171 13.58 29.85 29.90
CA GLY A 171 14.70 28.98 29.56
C GLY A 171 14.58 28.39 28.15
N ALA A 172 15.21 29.06 27.19
CA ALA A 172 15.49 28.53 25.86
C ALA A 172 16.52 27.39 25.95
N ALA A 173 16.38 26.34 25.12
CA ALA A 173 17.51 25.60 24.57
C ALA A 173 17.09 24.67 23.41
N ASN A 174 17.73 24.91 22.26
CA ASN A 174 17.85 23.98 21.14
C ASN A 174 18.40 22.62 21.61
N GLY A 175 17.66 21.55 21.34
CA GLY A 175 18.13 20.17 21.46
C GLY A 175 18.49 19.58 20.10
N VAL A 176 19.72 19.81 19.65
CA VAL A 176 20.36 19.08 18.54
C VAL A 176 20.63 17.66 19.03
N ILE A 177 19.95 16.66 18.46
CA ILE A 177 20.28 15.24 18.69
C ILE A 177 21.37 14.86 17.68
N THR A 178 22.63 15.04 18.06
CA THR A 178 23.78 14.39 17.41
C THR A 178 24.09 13.09 18.14
N ASN A 179 23.49 11.98 17.67
CA ASN A 179 23.85 10.66 18.16
C ASN A 179 25.13 10.18 17.45
N ARG A 180 26.28 10.39 18.09
CA ARG A 180 27.59 9.89 17.64
C ARG A 180 28.31 9.23 18.83
N SER A 181 28.19 7.90 18.92
CA SER A 181 29.18 6.97 19.49
C SER A 181 28.82 5.59 18.94
N GLY A 182 29.70 4.77 18.37
CA GLY A 182 31.14 4.64 18.57
C GLY A 182 31.41 3.47 19.51
N GLY A 183 31.54 2.24 18.97
CA GLY A 183 32.00 1.06 19.71
C GLY A 183 31.38 -0.24 19.20
N SER A 184 32.04 -0.99 18.31
CA SER A 184 33.06 -2.02 18.63
C SER A 184 32.48 -3.42 18.86
N ARG A 185 32.72 -4.28 17.86
CA ARG A 185 33.06 -5.72 17.96
C ARG A 185 32.06 -6.65 18.65
N SER A 186 31.46 -7.55 17.86
CA SER A 186 31.66 -9.00 18.05
C SER A 186 31.14 -9.76 16.84
N ALA A 187 32.09 -10.24 16.03
CA ALA A 187 31.86 -11.36 15.13
C ALA A 187 31.58 -12.60 15.97
N LYS A 188 30.44 -13.26 15.75
CA LYS A 188 30.21 -14.62 16.23
C LYS A 188 29.72 -15.46 15.06
N THR A 189 30.69 -16.06 14.39
CA THR A 189 30.55 -17.17 13.46
C THR A 189 29.97 -18.37 14.22
N PRO A 190 28.85 -18.98 13.79
CA PRO A 190 28.53 -20.33 14.18
C PRO A 190 29.24 -21.31 13.23
N THR A 191 30.18 -22.02 13.83
CA THR A 191 30.90 -23.19 13.35
C THR A 191 29.97 -24.27 12.80
N ALA A 192 30.35 -24.83 11.65
CA ALA A 192 29.76 -26.02 11.05
C ALA A 192 29.84 -27.24 11.99
N THR A 193 28.77 -28.03 12.04
CA THR A 193 28.79 -29.38 12.60
C THR A 193 28.46 -30.37 11.47
N PRO A 194 29.39 -31.25 11.07
CA PRO A 194 29.09 -32.41 10.24
C PRO A 194 28.69 -33.59 11.13
N GLY A 195 27.47 -34.09 10.96
CA GLY A 195 26.95 -35.24 11.70
C GLY A 195 26.09 -36.12 10.82
N ALA A 196 26.75 -37.07 10.15
CA ALA A 196 26.13 -38.20 9.48
C ALA A 196 25.70 -39.25 10.52
N VAL A 197 24.44 -39.68 10.48
CA VAL A 197 24.02 -41.01 10.94
C VAL A 197 22.85 -41.45 10.08
N GLY A 198 23.03 -42.61 9.45
CA GLY A 198 22.09 -43.19 8.48
C GLY A 198 20.80 -43.70 9.10
N SER A 199 19.84 -43.92 8.22
CA SER A 199 18.81 -44.94 8.40
C SER A 199 18.54 -45.56 7.04
N ALA A 200 19.06 -46.78 6.89
CA ALA A 200 18.59 -47.76 5.94
C ALA A 200 17.22 -48.28 6.40
N GLY A 201 16.30 -48.51 5.46
CA GLY A 201 15.01 -49.10 5.79
C GLY A 201 13.99 -49.10 4.65
N ALA A 202 14.16 -50.07 3.75
CA ALA A 202 13.12 -50.87 3.08
C ALA A 202 12.00 -50.17 2.26
N ASP A 203 12.13 -50.33 0.94
CA ASP A 203 11.18 -51.06 0.07
C ASP A 203 9.68 -51.00 0.41
N SER A 204 8.90 -50.33 -0.45
CA SER A 204 7.70 -50.93 -1.04
C SER A 204 7.28 -50.20 -2.31
N ALA A 205 7.21 -50.99 -3.37
CA ALA A 205 6.80 -50.63 -4.72
C ALA A 205 5.31 -50.31 -4.82
N ALA A 206 5.00 -49.31 -5.64
CA ALA A 206 3.77 -49.27 -6.45
C ALA A 206 4.01 -48.29 -7.60
N GLU A 207 4.69 -48.75 -8.65
CA GLU A 207 4.66 -48.11 -9.96
C GLU A 207 3.20 -48.08 -10.45
N THR A 208 2.59 -46.90 -10.43
CA THR A 208 1.37 -46.65 -11.19
C THR A 208 1.81 -45.81 -12.38
N GLY A 209 1.76 -46.41 -13.57
CA GLY A 209 2.30 -45.85 -14.80
C GLY A 209 1.75 -44.46 -15.10
N THR A 210 2.64 -43.48 -15.16
CA THR A 210 2.40 -42.19 -15.78
C THR A 210 2.68 -42.34 -17.27
N GLU A 211 1.62 -42.37 -18.08
CA GLU A 211 1.75 -42.13 -19.51
C GLU A 211 2.47 -40.80 -19.76
N PRO A 212 3.34 -40.72 -20.77
CA PRO A 212 3.98 -39.47 -21.16
C PRO A 212 2.92 -38.47 -21.61
N ILE A 213 2.70 -37.45 -20.78
CA ILE A 213 1.82 -36.32 -21.10
C ILE A 213 2.40 -35.61 -22.32
N ASP A 214 1.68 -35.65 -23.44
CA ASP A 214 2.02 -34.93 -24.65
C ASP A 214 1.88 -33.41 -24.42
N PRO A 215 2.98 -32.64 -24.39
CA PRO A 215 2.94 -31.20 -24.15
C PRO A 215 2.24 -30.41 -25.28
N ALA A 216 1.88 -31.04 -26.40
CA ALA A 216 1.13 -30.40 -27.48
C ALA A 216 -0.39 -30.26 -27.20
N LEU A 217 -0.92 -30.89 -26.13
CA LEU A 217 -2.31 -30.75 -25.70
C LEU A 217 -2.52 -29.70 -24.60
N ILE A 218 -1.46 -28.98 -24.20
CA ILE A 218 -1.59 -27.85 -23.27
C ILE A 218 -2.10 -26.65 -24.07
N ASP A 219 -3.42 -26.55 -24.18
CA ASP A 219 -4.12 -25.39 -24.74
C ASP A 219 -3.82 -24.14 -23.87
N PRO A 220 -3.15 -23.09 -24.40
CA PRO A 220 -2.93 -21.84 -23.68
C PRO A 220 -4.22 -21.01 -23.50
N SER A 221 -5.38 -21.53 -23.90
CA SER A 221 -6.71 -20.94 -23.71
C SER A 221 -7.39 -21.34 -22.38
N ALA A 222 -6.62 -21.66 -21.33
CA ALA A 222 -7.15 -21.68 -19.95
C ALA A 222 -7.18 -20.26 -19.36
N ALA A 223 -7.78 -19.32 -20.09
CA ALA A 223 -8.17 -18.02 -19.56
C ALA A 223 -9.46 -18.21 -18.74
N ALA A 224 -9.36 -17.96 -17.43
CA ALA A 224 -10.47 -17.88 -16.48
C ALA A 224 -11.30 -19.17 -16.34
N ALA A 225 -10.82 -20.10 -15.51
CA ALA A 225 -11.72 -21.04 -14.86
C ALA A 225 -12.82 -20.22 -14.13
N PRO A 226 -14.11 -20.51 -14.34
CA PRO A 226 -15.17 -19.82 -13.62
C PRO A 226 -14.97 -20.07 -12.14
N ALA A 227 -14.93 -18.98 -11.36
CA ALA A 227 -14.95 -19.06 -9.91
C ALA A 227 -16.13 -19.98 -9.53
N VAL A 228 -15.82 -21.17 -9.02
CA VAL A 228 -16.82 -22.04 -8.41
C VAL A 228 -17.50 -21.17 -7.36
N GLY A 229 -18.78 -20.91 -7.56
CA GLY A 229 -19.60 -20.05 -6.72
C GLY A 229 -19.59 -20.57 -5.30
N VAL A 230 -18.63 -20.09 -4.51
CA VAL A 230 -18.72 -20.16 -3.06
C VAL A 230 -19.85 -19.21 -2.72
N ASP A 231 -20.96 -19.80 -2.29
CA ASP A 231 -22.16 -19.11 -1.81
C ASP A 231 -21.74 -17.91 -0.96
N PRO A 232 -22.08 -16.66 -1.35
CA PRO A 232 -21.60 -15.49 -0.66
C PRO A 232 -22.10 -15.50 0.78
N SER A 233 -21.15 -15.78 1.69
CA SER A 233 -21.09 -15.29 3.05
C SER A 233 -22.39 -15.46 3.85
N ALA A 234 -22.48 -16.58 4.57
CA ALA A 234 -23.26 -16.58 5.81
C ALA A 234 -22.83 -15.35 6.65
N PRO A 235 -23.77 -14.56 7.19
CA PRO A 235 -23.45 -13.37 7.98
C PRO A 235 -22.56 -13.78 9.16
N VAL A 236 -21.31 -13.36 9.10
CA VAL A 236 -20.25 -13.77 10.05
C VAL A 236 -20.54 -13.16 11.43
N ASP A 237 -21.17 -11.98 11.45
CA ASP A 237 -21.70 -11.27 12.60
C ASP A 237 -22.49 -10.04 12.13
N ASP A 238 -23.50 -9.56 12.87
CA ASP A 238 -24.26 -8.32 12.56
C ASP A 238 -23.39 -7.04 12.59
N ARG A 239 -22.13 -7.20 12.97
CA ARG A 239 -21.14 -6.13 13.13
C ARG A 239 -20.46 -5.73 11.83
N VAL A 240 -20.41 -6.64 10.86
CA VAL A 240 -19.64 -6.47 9.61
C VAL A 240 -20.44 -7.01 8.43
N THR A 241 -20.47 -6.26 7.34
CA THR A 241 -21.05 -6.71 6.07
C THR A 241 -19.97 -6.69 5.01
N VAL A 242 -19.70 -7.84 4.40
CA VAL A 242 -18.67 -8.01 3.38
C VAL A 242 -19.32 -7.93 2.01
N GLU A 243 -18.86 -7.00 1.18
CA GLU A 243 -19.35 -6.86 -0.19
C GLU A 243 -18.55 -7.73 -1.16
N GLU A 244 -19.04 -7.87 -2.39
CA GLU A 244 -18.37 -8.66 -3.42
C GLU A 244 -16.99 -8.05 -3.76
N PRO A 245 -15.94 -8.88 -3.97
CA PRO A 245 -14.64 -8.40 -4.40
C PRO A 245 -14.72 -7.63 -5.72
N VAL A 246 -14.11 -6.45 -5.76
CA VAL A 246 -14.00 -5.60 -6.95
C VAL A 246 -12.54 -5.43 -7.35
N ALA A 247 -12.28 -5.09 -8.60
CA ALA A 247 -10.92 -4.76 -9.05
C ALA A 247 -10.39 -3.56 -8.24
N ALA A 248 -9.15 -3.65 -7.77
CA ALA A 248 -8.57 -2.53 -7.03
C ALA A 248 -8.32 -1.35 -7.97
N SER A 249 -8.84 -0.18 -7.60
CA SER A 249 -8.60 1.04 -8.36
C SER A 249 -7.16 1.49 -8.16
N GLY A 250 -6.41 1.59 -9.26
CA GLY A 250 -5.06 2.14 -9.29
C GLY A 250 -3.97 1.14 -9.70
N PRO A 251 -2.85 1.64 -10.25
CA PRO A 251 -1.74 0.80 -10.65
C PRO A 251 -1.19 0.04 -9.45
N ALA A 252 -0.92 -1.26 -9.60
CA ALA A 252 -0.24 -2.04 -8.59
C ALA A 252 1.15 -1.43 -8.34
N SER A 253 1.29 -0.70 -7.24
CA SER A 253 2.47 0.10 -6.90
C SER A 253 3.74 -0.73 -6.70
N ASN A 254 3.62 -2.05 -6.58
CA ASN A 254 4.72 -2.95 -6.20
C ASN A 254 4.97 -4.10 -7.20
N GLY A 255 4.46 -4.03 -8.43
CA GLY A 255 4.76 -5.03 -9.46
C GLY A 255 6.10 -4.77 -10.16
N PRO A 256 6.76 -5.80 -10.72
CA PRO A 256 7.90 -5.64 -11.65
C PRO A 256 7.59 -4.65 -12.78
N ALA A 257 6.32 -4.58 -13.20
CA ALA A 257 5.84 -3.61 -14.17
C ALA A 257 6.07 -2.15 -13.75
N GLY A 258 5.92 -1.82 -12.46
CA GLY A 258 6.20 -0.47 -11.94
C GLY A 258 7.69 -0.14 -12.00
N LEU A 259 8.54 -1.12 -11.68
CA LEU A 259 9.99 -0.96 -11.79
C LEU A 259 10.43 -0.83 -13.24
N LEU A 260 9.87 -1.62 -14.16
CA LEU A 260 10.12 -1.51 -15.60
C LEU A 260 9.65 -0.16 -16.15
N ALA A 261 8.49 0.34 -15.72
CA ALA A 261 8.02 1.67 -16.10
C ALA A 261 8.96 2.78 -15.59
N LEU A 262 9.48 2.66 -14.36
CA LEU A 262 10.46 3.59 -13.81
C LEU A 262 11.78 3.53 -14.58
N VAL A 263 12.27 2.34 -14.91
CA VAL A 263 13.49 2.19 -15.73
C VAL A 263 13.28 2.78 -17.13
N ALA A 264 12.14 2.51 -17.77
CA ALA A 264 11.81 3.06 -19.08
C ALA A 264 11.77 4.59 -19.08
N THR A 265 11.14 5.20 -18.07
CA THR A 265 11.10 6.66 -17.93
C THR A 265 12.50 7.26 -17.72
N VAL A 266 13.34 6.64 -16.88
CA VAL A 266 14.75 7.06 -16.70
C VAL A 266 15.54 6.96 -18.01
N CYS A 267 15.36 5.88 -18.78
CA CYS A 267 16.00 5.71 -20.08
C CYS A 267 15.58 6.80 -21.08
N VAL A 268 14.28 7.12 -21.17
CA VAL A 268 13.77 8.18 -22.06
C VAL A 268 14.35 9.54 -21.69
N VAL A 269 14.42 9.87 -20.40
CA VAL A 269 15.05 11.11 -19.92
C VAL A 269 16.54 11.16 -20.26
N GLY A 270 17.26 10.06 -20.04
CA GLY A 270 18.69 9.96 -20.36
C GLY A 270 18.99 10.15 -21.85
N VAL A 271 18.21 9.50 -22.72
CA VAL A 271 18.35 9.64 -24.19
C VAL A 271 17.99 11.06 -24.64
N GLY A 272 16.97 11.68 -24.04
CA GLY A 272 16.60 13.07 -24.33
C GLY A 272 17.73 14.07 -24.05
N ILE A 273 18.40 13.95 -22.91
CA ILE A 273 19.53 14.82 -22.55
C ILE A 273 20.71 14.64 -23.53
N ALA A 274 21.02 13.40 -23.90
CA ALA A 274 22.08 13.11 -24.87
C ALA A 274 21.77 13.71 -26.26
N ALA A 275 20.52 13.59 -26.72
CA ALA A 275 20.08 14.15 -28.00
C ALA A 275 20.20 15.68 -28.03
N ILE A 276 19.82 16.37 -26.95
CA ILE A 276 19.95 17.83 -26.85
C ILE A 276 21.42 18.25 -26.96
N ARG A 277 22.33 17.56 -26.25
CA ARG A 277 23.77 17.84 -26.36
C ARG A 277 24.30 17.62 -27.78
N ALA A 278 23.85 16.58 -28.46
CA ALA A 278 24.26 16.31 -29.84
C ALA A 278 23.81 17.42 -30.81
N ILE A 279 22.60 17.95 -30.65
CA ILE A 279 22.08 19.06 -31.48
C ILE A 279 22.89 20.34 -31.26
N ILE A 280 23.27 20.65 -30.02
CA ILE A 280 24.09 21.83 -29.70
C ILE A 280 25.49 21.70 -30.32
N ALA A 281 26.12 20.52 -30.20
CA ALA A 281 27.43 20.26 -30.80
C ALA A 281 27.41 20.41 -32.33
N GLN A 282 26.37 19.89 -32.99
CA GLN A 282 26.21 20.05 -34.44
C GLN A 282 26.05 21.50 -34.88
N ARG A 283 25.37 22.35 -34.08
CA ARG A 283 25.26 23.79 -34.36
C ARG A 283 26.60 24.51 -34.18
N ALA A 284 27.37 24.18 -33.15
CA ALA A 284 28.68 24.78 -32.91
C ALA A 284 29.66 24.49 -34.05
N SER A 285 29.66 23.26 -34.57
CA SER A 285 30.53 22.91 -35.71
C SER A 285 30.18 23.67 -36.98
N ARG A 286 28.89 23.98 -37.23
CA ARG A 286 28.48 24.73 -38.44
C ARG A 286 28.84 26.22 -38.37
N ALA A 287 28.92 26.81 -37.18
CA ALA A 287 29.30 28.21 -37.00
C ALA A 287 30.82 28.44 -37.16
N SER A 288 31.65 27.39 -37.03
CA SER A 288 33.11 27.52 -37.14
C SER A 288 33.64 27.48 -38.57
N PHE A 289 32.80 27.20 -39.57
CA PHE A 289 33.19 27.10 -40.99
C PHE A 289 32.60 28.21 -41.87
N ALA A 290 31.98 29.23 -41.27
CA ALA A 290 31.55 30.46 -41.93
C ALA A 290 32.40 31.63 -41.43
#